data_AF-A0A8H6ZW59-F1
#
_entry.id   AF-A0A8H6ZW59-F1
#
_cell.length_a   1.000
_cell.length_b   1.000
_cell.length_c   1.000
_cell.angle_alpha   90.00
_cell.angle_beta   90.00
_cell.angle_gamma   90.00
#
_symmetry.space_group_name_H-M   'P 1'
#
loop_
_entity.id
_entity.type
_entity.pdbx_description
1 polymer ?
#
loop_
_entity_poly.entity_id
_entity_poly.type
_entity_poly.pdbx_seq_one_letter_code
_entity_poly.pdbx_strand_id
1 'polypeptide(L)'
;MDATAMPTFYRRIYPYKSIFLWLNHEHNPTKLFTHREFAFTLPGDVYLRYQSFANAEEFKKQLCSMTPTRFEIGPVYSGRPRDRKTLRPSAFVPVQRELVFDIDMTDYDNIRTCCSGAAICKRCWGFIAAAVKVLDKAIRDQFGYQHLLWVYSGRRGIHLWISDQEAVDLTDDQRKAIVNYLTVVATSKEASKHLNVRSNGALPSLLSNALLDLGTIFDSLILKDQDLFAGEQAWLALLELLPQSMRGTLEAKWSSGEKNSSAKWDDVKGVINGLKSQSPAAFNTALAAMEDIVISYTYPRLDAEVSKHRNHLLKAPFCVHPGTGRVCVPVDPSEVDMFDPAAVPTIGQLLQELDTIREGSSELPQEHHNDWEKTSLKPYVDMLDKHCLRLVEEARHARRGAPGKYLTVLFGRPY
;
A
#
# COMPACT_ATOMS: atom_id res chain seq x y z
N MET A 1 11.34 -13.06 21.19
CA MET A 1 12.16 -11.83 20.99
C MET A 1 12.74 -11.49 22.36
N ASP A 2 14.01 -11.14 22.44
CA ASP A 2 14.63 -10.71 23.71
C ASP A 2 13.82 -9.54 24.31
N ALA A 3 13.57 -9.57 25.62
CA ALA A 3 12.84 -8.55 26.36
C ALA A 3 13.49 -7.16 26.22
N THR A 4 14.79 -7.10 25.92
CA THR A 4 15.53 -5.84 25.75
C THR A 4 15.55 -5.31 24.31
N ALA A 5 15.11 -6.12 23.33
CA ALA A 5 15.22 -5.79 21.92
C ALA A 5 14.39 -4.55 21.53
N MET A 6 13.08 -4.57 21.82
CA MET A 6 12.19 -3.43 21.52
C MET A 6 12.59 -2.13 22.24
N PRO A 7 12.92 -2.15 23.55
CA PRO A 7 13.47 -0.97 24.23
C PRO A 7 14.70 -0.39 23.54
N THR A 8 15.63 -1.24 23.09
CA THR A 8 16.86 -0.80 22.43
C THR A 8 16.57 -0.24 21.03
N PHE A 9 15.67 -0.89 20.28
CA PHE A 9 15.23 -0.43 18.97
C PHE A 9 14.62 0.98 19.04
N TYR A 10 13.68 1.21 19.96
CA TYR A 10 13.12 2.55 20.15
C TYR A 10 14.17 3.55 20.65
N ARG A 11 15.10 3.15 21.50
CA ARG A 11 16.09 4.12 22.01
C ARG A 11 17.09 4.57 20.95
N ARG A 12 17.55 3.66 20.10
CA ARG A 12 18.73 3.85 19.24
C ARG A 12 18.42 3.86 17.74
N ILE A 13 17.45 3.07 17.28
CA ILE A 13 17.26 2.77 15.85
C ILE A 13 16.08 3.54 15.25
N TYR A 14 14.95 3.67 15.96
CA TYR A 14 13.74 4.25 15.36
C TYR A 14 13.97 5.71 14.86
N PRO A 15 13.60 6.05 13.61
CA PRO A 15 13.95 7.35 13.00
C PRO A 15 12.98 8.48 13.39
N TYR A 16 13.04 8.92 14.66
CA TYR A 16 12.10 9.92 15.21
C TYR A 16 12.07 11.24 14.44
N LYS A 17 13.24 11.74 14.03
CA LYS A 17 13.34 13.03 13.32
C LYS A 17 12.66 12.95 11.96
N SER A 18 12.90 11.88 11.20
CA SER A 18 12.28 11.64 9.90
C SER A 18 10.77 11.48 10.01
N ILE A 19 10.28 10.72 11.00
CA ILE A 19 8.84 10.54 11.24
C ILE A 19 8.18 11.84 11.69
N PHE A 20 8.82 12.60 12.57
CA PHE A 20 8.33 13.92 12.96
C PHE A 20 8.26 14.86 11.75
N LEU A 21 9.32 14.92 10.93
CA LEU A 21 9.38 15.79 9.77
C LEU A 21 8.34 15.41 8.72
N TRP A 22 8.14 14.11 8.47
CA TRP A 22 7.10 13.59 7.60
C TRP A 22 5.71 14.01 8.04
N LEU A 23 5.37 13.86 9.33
CA LEU A 23 4.03 14.15 9.84
C LEU A 23 3.78 15.64 10.11
N ASN A 24 4.84 16.42 10.29
CA ASN A 24 4.76 17.84 10.64
C ASN A 24 4.95 18.78 9.45
N HIS A 25 5.57 18.30 8.36
CA HIS A 25 5.86 19.01 7.09
C HIS A 25 6.78 20.23 7.27
N GLU A 26 7.29 20.44 8.48
CA GLU A 26 8.10 21.58 8.89
C GLU A 26 9.09 21.16 9.98
N HIS A 27 10.17 21.93 10.15
CA HIS A 27 11.11 21.70 11.26
C HIS A 27 10.55 22.16 12.61
N ASN A 28 9.75 23.23 12.62
CA ASN A 28 9.13 23.73 13.84
C ASN A 28 7.79 23.03 14.07
N PRO A 29 7.47 22.56 15.30
CA PRO A 29 6.21 21.89 15.57
C PRO A 29 4.98 22.72 15.20
N THR A 30 4.05 22.11 14.47
CA THR A 30 2.77 22.71 14.09
C THR A 30 1.60 21.91 14.66
N LYS A 31 0.36 22.28 14.30
CA LYS A 31 -0.82 21.47 14.63
C LYS A 31 -0.81 20.09 13.96
N LEU A 32 -0.15 19.94 12.80
CA LEU A 32 -0.05 18.67 12.09
C LEU A 32 0.59 17.55 12.92
N PHE A 33 1.50 17.91 13.85
CA PHE A 33 2.07 16.96 14.80
C PHE A 33 1.41 17.06 16.18
N THR A 34 1.27 18.27 16.73
CA THR A 34 0.84 18.47 18.12
C THR A 34 -0.60 18.05 18.40
N HIS A 35 -1.45 18.01 17.36
CA HIS A 35 -2.85 17.62 17.45
C HIS A 35 -3.11 16.25 16.81
N ARG A 36 -2.05 15.52 16.45
CA ARG A 36 -2.16 14.20 15.83
C ARG A 36 -2.36 13.11 16.87
N GLU A 37 -3.30 12.21 16.58
CA GLU A 37 -3.48 11.02 17.38
C GLU A 37 -2.43 9.96 17.02
N PHE A 38 -1.88 9.36 18.07
CA PHE A 38 -1.21 8.07 18.02
C PHE A 38 -1.95 7.09 18.92
N ALA A 39 -2.01 5.82 18.53
CA ALA A 39 -2.47 4.74 19.40
C ALA A 39 -1.35 3.73 19.62
N PHE A 40 -1.20 3.27 20.86
CA PHE A 40 -0.16 2.33 21.25
C PHE A 40 -0.81 0.99 21.60
N THR A 41 -0.28 -0.09 21.05
CA THR A 41 -0.55 -1.45 21.55
C THR A 41 0.62 -1.85 22.46
N LEU A 42 0.35 -2.07 23.74
CA LEU A 42 1.36 -2.50 24.72
C LEU A 42 1.45 -4.04 24.81
N PRO A 43 2.49 -4.60 25.45
CA PRO A 43 2.50 -6.01 25.81
C PRO A 43 1.22 -6.42 26.56
N GLY A 44 0.66 -7.58 26.21
CA GLY A 44 -0.66 -8.01 26.71
C GLY A 44 -1.85 -7.39 25.98
N ASP A 45 -1.63 -6.84 24.78
CA ASP A 45 -2.66 -6.29 23.88
C ASP A 45 -3.49 -5.13 24.48
N VAL A 46 -2.92 -4.42 25.45
CA VAL A 46 -3.54 -3.20 25.99
C VAL A 46 -3.45 -2.10 24.94
N TYR A 47 -4.61 -1.60 24.50
CA TYR A 47 -4.72 -0.62 23.43
C TYR A 47 -5.01 0.79 23.98
N LEU A 48 -4.06 1.71 23.79
CA LEU A 48 -4.11 3.07 24.31
C LEU A 48 -4.25 4.09 23.16
N ARG A 49 -5.45 4.61 22.98
CA ARG A 49 -5.75 5.66 21.99
C ARG A 49 -5.48 7.08 22.49
N TYR A 50 -5.56 8.02 21.56
CA TYR A 50 -5.51 9.46 21.82
C TYR A 50 -4.24 9.94 22.52
N GLN A 51 -3.09 9.33 22.18
CA GLN A 51 -1.78 9.89 22.52
C GLN A 51 -1.46 11.04 21.55
N SER A 52 -0.75 12.06 22.02
CA SER A 52 -0.27 13.17 21.19
C SER A 52 0.94 13.85 21.83
N PHE A 53 1.85 14.38 21.03
CA PHE A 53 3.17 14.84 21.48
C PHE A 53 3.49 16.24 20.96
N ALA A 54 4.25 17.02 21.72
CA ALA A 54 4.62 18.37 21.32
C ALA A 54 5.72 18.40 20.25
N ASN A 55 6.63 17.41 20.25
CA ASN A 55 7.78 17.32 19.37
C ASN A 55 8.34 15.89 19.29
N ALA A 56 9.39 15.69 18.50
CA ALA A 56 10.06 14.40 18.32
C ALA A 56 10.66 13.86 19.63
N GLU A 57 11.16 14.73 20.51
CA GLU A 57 11.79 14.37 21.77
C GLU A 57 10.78 13.81 22.77
N GLU A 58 9.61 14.45 22.92
CA GLU A 58 8.52 13.96 23.76
C GLU A 58 7.98 12.63 23.22
N PHE A 59 7.84 12.51 21.90
CA PHE A 59 7.44 11.27 21.26
C PHE A 59 8.43 10.14 21.52
N LYS A 60 9.75 10.40 21.37
CA LYS A 60 10.82 9.45 21.70
C LYS A 60 10.76 9.02 23.15
N LYS A 61 10.66 9.98 24.08
CA LYS A 61 10.58 9.71 25.52
C LYS A 61 9.42 8.78 25.83
N GLN A 62 8.24 9.00 25.24
CA GLN A 62 7.08 8.15 25.50
C GLN A 62 7.18 6.77 24.87
N LEU A 63 7.66 6.65 23.62
CA LEU A 63 7.87 5.34 23.00
C LEU A 63 8.91 4.51 23.78
N CYS A 64 9.99 5.13 24.27
CA CYS A 64 10.98 4.45 25.12
C CYS A 64 10.40 4.05 26.48
N SER A 65 9.55 4.89 27.08
CA SER A 65 8.97 4.61 28.40
C SER A 65 7.91 3.51 28.36
N MET A 66 7.03 3.53 27.35
CA MET A 66 5.92 2.58 27.25
C MET A 66 6.29 1.31 26.49
N THR A 67 7.28 1.37 25.59
CA THR A 67 7.75 0.27 24.74
C THR A 67 6.59 -0.52 24.10
N PRO A 68 5.75 0.12 23.26
CA PRO A 68 4.65 -0.58 22.63
C PRO A 68 5.14 -1.66 21.65
N THR A 69 4.36 -2.74 21.50
CA THR A 69 4.62 -3.79 20.51
C THR A 69 4.40 -3.29 19.08
N ARG A 70 3.50 -2.32 18.91
CA ARG A 70 3.28 -1.53 17.69
C ARG A 70 2.53 -0.25 18.03
N PHE A 71 2.50 0.70 17.11
CA PHE A 71 1.63 1.85 17.21
C PHE A 71 1.09 2.27 15.86
N GLU A 72 -0.05 2.95 15.90
CA GLU A 72 -0.78 3.42 14.75
C GLU A 72 -0.85 4.95 14.76
N ILE A 73 -0.84 5.54 13.56
CA ILE A 73 -0.98 6.98 13.35
C ILE A 73 -2.42 7.24 12.92
N GLY A 74 -3.05 8.19 13.60
CA GLY A 74 -4.41 8.66 13.35
C GLY A 74 -4.44 10.08 12.75
N PRO A 75 -5.63 10.70 12.74
CA PRO A 75 -5.81 12.03 12.19
C PRO A 75 -5.22 13.12 13.10
N VAL A 76 -5.10 14.31 12.52
CA VAL A 76 -5.00 15.57 13.23
C VAL A 76 -6.41 15.98 13.69
N TYR A 77 -6.53 16.36 14.95
CA TYR A 77 -7.78 16.80 15.57
C TYR A 77 -7.84 18.33 15.73
N SER A 78 -9.05 18.85 15.96
CA SER A 78 -9.29 20.26 16.32
C SER A 78 -8.67 20.67 17.66
N GLY A 79 -8.41 19.72 18.56
CA GLY A 79 -7.70 19.89 19.82
C GLY A 79 -6.71 18.75 20.05
N ARG A 80 -5.84 18.88 21.06
CA ARG A 80 -4.84 17.84 21.35
C ARG A 80 -5.50 16.55 21.84
N PRO A 81 -5.27 15.38 21.21
CA PRO A 81 -5.89 14.11 21.61
C PRO A 81 -5.72 13.73 23.09
N ARG A 82 -4.53 13.98 23.67
CA ARG A 82 -4.28 13.70 25.08
C ARG A 82 -5.17 14.51 26.04
N ASP A 83 -5.58 15.70 25.59
CA ASP A 83 -6.39 16.64 26.37
C ASP A 83 -7.90 16.49 26.08
N ARG A 84 -8.31 15.50 25.26
CA ARG A 84 -9.72 15.37 24.79
C ARG A 84 -10.76 15.38 25.91
N LYS A 85 -10.42 14.90 27.11
CA LYS A 85 -11.33 14.83 28.26
C LYS A 85 -11.70 16.22 28.81
N THR A 86 -10.90 17.25 28.52
CA THR A 86 -11.19 18.64 28.90
C THR A 86 -11.98 19.40 27.83
N LEU A 87 -12.23 18.76 26.67
CA LEU A 87 -12.93 19.37 25.54
C LEU A 87 -14.38 18.87 25.50
N ARG A 88 -15.28 19.72 24.98
CA ARG A 88 -16.65 19.29 24.66
C ARG A 88 -16.58 18.28 23.50
N PRO A 89 -17.37 17.20 23.50
CA PRO A 89 -17.35 16.21 22.43
C PRO A 89 -17.53 16.81 21.03
N SER A 90 -18.43 17.80 20.87
CA SER A 90 -18.64 18.50 19.60
C SER A 90 -17.48 19.38 19.13
N ALA A 91 -16.53 19.69 20.03
CA ALA A 91 -15.35 20.50 19.74
C ALA A 91 -14.10 19.66 19.46
N PHE A 92 -14.17 18.33 19.58
CA PHE A 92 -13.06 17.40 19.32
C PHE A 92 -13.37 16.53 18.11
N VAL A 93 -12.98 17.00 16.93
CA VAL A 93 -13.28 16.36 15.64
C VAL A 93 -12.02 16.19 14.80
N PRO A 94 -11.93 15.12 13.98
CA PRO A 94 -10.81 14.94 13.06
C PRO A 94 -10.89 15.97 11.92
N VAL A 95 -9.81 16.72 11.72
CA VAL A 95 -9.75 17.81 10.73
C VAL A 95 -8.94 17.45 9.50
N GLN A 96 -7.86 16.68 9.67
CA GLN A 96 -6.93 16.34 8.58
C GLN A 96 -6.37 14.92 8.81
N ARG A 97 -6.10 14.20 7.72
CA ARG A 97 -5.38 12.91 7.75
C ARG A 97 -4.84 12.62 6.36
N GLU A 98 -3.68 12.00 6.24
CA GLU A 98 -3.24 11.42 4.98
C GLU A 98 -4.35 10.55 4.36
N LEU A 99 -4.48 10.56 3.02
CA LEU A 99 -5.27 9.54 2.35
C LEU A 99 -4.43 8.26 2.33
N VAL A 100 -4.98 7.16 2.84
CA VAL A 100 -4.27 5.90 2.97
C VAL A 100 -4.99 4.80 2.23
N PHE A 101 -4.23 3.80 1.78
CA PHE A 101 -4.74 2.55 1.24
C PHE A 101 -3.98 1.38 1.87
N ASP A 102 -4.69 0.28 2.11
CA ASP A 102 -4.11 -0.97 2.62
C ASP A 102 -4.43 -2.12 1.65
N ILE A 103 -3.42 -2.95 1.40
CA ILE A 103 -3.45 -4.07 0.47
C ILE A 103 -2.81 -5.26 1.19
N ASP A 104 -3.61 -6.27 1.50
CA ASP A 104 -3.16 -7.51 2.15
C ASP A 104 -3.18 -8.68 1.17
N MET A 105 -2.11 -9.47 1.16
CA MET A 105 -2.00 -10.67 0.35
C MET A 105 -3.13 -11.69 0.57
N THR A 106 -3.78 -11.71 1.74
CA THR A 106 -4.92 -12.64 1.96
C THR A 106 -6.08 -12.39 1.03
N ASP A 107 -6.24 -11.16 0.55
CA ASP A 107 -7.28 -10.87 -0.42
C ASP A 107 -7.02 -11.57 -1.75
N TYR A 108 -5.81 -12.08 -2.00
CA TYR A 108 -5.38 -12.80 -3.20
C TYR A 108 -5.30 -14.32 -3.02
N ASP A 109 -5.72 -14.87 -1.87
CA ASP A 109 -5.59 -16.30 -1.55
C ASP A 109 -6.24 -17.23 -2.58
N ASN A 110 -7.33 -16.81 -3.22
CA ASN A 110 -8.03 -17.59 -4.24
C ASN A 110 -7.33 -17.60 -5.62
N ILE A 111 -6.32 -16.76 -5.82
CA ILE A 111 -5.63 -16.61 -7.12
C ILE A 111 -4.11 -16.77 -7.04
N ARG A 112 -3.58 -17.16 -5.87
CA ARG A 112 -2.17 -17.51 -5.69
C ARG A 112 -2.02 -18.99 -5.34
N THR A 113 -0.99 -19.63 -5.88
CA THR A 113 -0.74 -21.08 -5.75
C THR A 113 0.47 -21.39 -4.87
N CYS A 114 1.36 -20.40 -4.66
CA CYS A 114 2.64 -20.62 -3.98
C CYS A 114 2.59 -20.50 -2.45
N CYS A 115 1.57 -19.86 -1.88
CA CYS A 115 1.42 -19.58 -0.45
C CYS A 115 -0.08 -19.47 -0.10
N SER A 116 -0.42 -19.56 1.18
CA SER A 116 -1.79 -19.35 1.68
C SER A 116 -1.82 -18.57 2.99
N GLY A 117 -2.94 -17.91 3.27
CA GLY A 117 -3.17 -17.17 4.50
C GLY A 117 -2.08 -16.15 4.78
N ALA A 118 -1.33 -16.35 5.87
CA ALA A 118 -0.34 -15.38 6.31
C ALA A 118 1.07 -15.58 5.75
N ALA A 119 1.30 -16.68 5.02
CA ALA A 119 2.57 -16.93 4.35
C ALA A 119 2.71 -16.05 3.11
N ILE A 120 3.94 -15.59 2.84
CA ILE A 120 4.28 -14.86 1.62
C ILE A 120 5.68 -15.28 1.14
N CYS A 121 5.90 -15.15 -0.16
CA CYS A 121 7.20 -15.32 -0.78
C CYS A 121 7.35 -14.31 -1.93
N LYS A 122 8.54 -14.30 -2.54
CA LYS A 122 8.85 -13.43 -3.67
C LYS A 122 7.89 -13.57 -4.86
N ARG A 123 7.35 -14.77 -5.09
CA ARG A 123 6.41 -15.07 -6.17
C ARG A 123 5.08 -14.34 -5.98
N CYS A 124 4.37 -14.61 -4.87
CA CYS A 124 3.11 -13.93 -4.62
C CYS A 124 3.28 -12.42 -4.36
N TRP A 125 4.47 -11.93 -3.95
CA TRP A 125 4.72 -10.48 -3.91
C TRP A 125 4.44 -9.79 -5.24
N GLY A 126 4.49 -10.50 -6.37
CA GLY A 126 4.04 -10.00 -7.66
C GLY A 126 2.62 -9.41 -7.65
N PHE A 127 1.70 -9.91 -6.82
CA PHE A 127 0.36 -9.33 -6.65
C PHE A 127 0.40 -7.94 -6.01
N ILE A 128 1.24 -7.76 -4.99
CA ILE A 128 1.43 -6.45 -4.34
C ILE A 128 2.15 -5.49 -5.28
N ALA A 129 3.17 -5.97 -6.00
CA ALA A 129 3.89 -5.18 -7.01
C ALA A 129 2.95 -4.70 -8.13
N ALA A 130 2.08 -5.57 -8.64
CA ALA A 130 1.03 -5.20 -9.58
C ALA A 130 0.11 -4.13 -9.00
N ALA A 131 -0.34 -4.31 -7.76
CA ALA A 131 -1.24 -3.37 -7.11
C ALA A 131 -0.60 -1.98 -6.92
N VAL A 132 0.67 -1.93 -6.50
CA VAL A 132 1.46 -0.70 -6.36
C VAL A 132 1.57 0.03 -7.70
N LYS A 133 1.94 -0.66 -8.78
CA LYS A 133 2.08 -0.04 -10.12
C LYS A 133 0.78 0.57 -10.61
N VAL A 134 -0.32 -0.17 -10.50
CA VAL A 134 -1.63 0.28 -10.97
C VAL A 134 -2.13 1.47 -10.15
N LEU A 135 -2.04 1.39 -8.82
CA LEU A 135 -2.52 2.46 -7.94
C LEU A 135 -1.64 3.71 -7.99
N ASP A 136 -0.31 3.56 -7.96
CA ASP A 136 0.61 4.70 -8.00
C ASP A 136 0.39 5.51 -9.29
N LYS A 137 0.28 4.81 -10.44
CA LYS A 137 -0.05 5.43 -11.72
C LYS A 137 -1.44 6.06 -11.72
N ALA A 138 -2.47 5.34 -11.28
CA ALA A 138 -3.84 5.85 -11.24
C ALA A 138 -3.96 7.11 -10.36
N ILE A 139 -3.31 7.11 -9.20
CA ILE A 139 -3.34 8.23 -8.27
C ILE A 139 -2.67 9.46 -8.87
N ARG A 140 -1.50 9.29 -9.47
CA ARG A 140 -0.77 10.39 -10.14
C ARG A 140 -1.53 10.92 -11.35
N ASP A 141 -2.04 10.05 -12.21
CA ASP A 141 -2.64 10.44 -13.49
C ASP A 141 -4.05 11.02 -13.32
N GLN A 142 -4.85 10.49 -12.38
CA GLN A 142 -6.24 10.89 -12.22
C GLN A 142 -6.43 11.99 -11.17
N PHE A 143 -5.59 12.04 -10.14
CA PHE A 143 -5.72 12.99 -9.03
C PHE A 143 -4.55 13.96 -8.91
N GLY A 144 -3.45 13.76 -9.65
CA GLY A 144 -2.29 14.65 -9.65
C GLY A 144 -1.42 14.58 -8.39
N TYR A 145 -1.75 13.72 -7.42
CA TYR A 145 -1.01 13.60 -6.16
C TYR A 145 0.42 13.10 -6.38
N GLN A 146 1.39 13.71 -5.67
CA GLN A 146 2.81 13.48 -5.88
C GLN A 146 3.50 12.84 -4.67
N HIS A 147 3.01 13.09 -3.45
CA HIS A 147 3.66 12.67 -2.20
C HIS A 147 3.08 11.35 -1.72
N LEU A 148 3.38 10.31 -2.49
CA LEU A 148 3.02 8.93 -2.20
C LEU A 148 4.17 8.26 -1.44
N LEU A 149 3.88 7.73 -0.25
CA LEU A 149 4.79 6.93 0.56
C LEU A 149 4.24 5.52 0.70
N TRP A 150 4.84 4.58 -0.05
CA TRP A 150 4.54 3.15 0.05
C TRP A 150 5.38 2.51 1.15
N VAL A 151 4.76 1.71 2.00
CA VAL A 151 5.38 1.14 3.20
C VAL A 151 5.01 -0.33 3.35
N TYR A 152 6.00 -1.21 3.38
CA TYR A 152 5.78 -2.62 3.66
C TYR A 152 5.17 -2.80 5.06
N SER A 153 4.13 -3.63 5.17
CA SER A 153 3.39 -3.80 6.43
C SER A 153 4.14 -4.60 7.50
N GLY A 154 5.36 -5.07 7.20
CA GLY A 154 6.19 -5.93 8.07
C GLY A 154 5.82 -7.42 7.99
N ARG A 155 4.76 -7.78 7.26
CA ARG A 155 4.37 -9.18 7.04
C ARG A 155 4.03 -9.47 5.59
N ARG A 156 2.84 -9.10 5.13
CA ARG A 156 2.25 -9.64 3.88
C ARG A 156 1.49 -8.62 3.04
N GLY A 157 1.64 -7.34 3.36
CA GLY A 157 0.90 -6.29 2.68
C GLY A 157 1.75 -5.05 2.51
N ILE A 158 1.14 -4.03 1.95
CA ILE A 158 1.74 -2.71 1.77
C ILE A 158 0.70 -1.65 2.06
N HIS A 159 1.14 -0.56 2.67
CA HIS A 159 0.33 0.61 2.92
C HIS A 159 0.78 1.75 2.01
N LEU A 160 -0.17 2.51 1.49
CA LEU A 160 0.09 3.81 0.87
C LEU A 160 -0.31 4.92 1.83
N TRP A 161 0.53 5.94 1.96
CA TRP A 161 0.22 7.21 2.60
C TRP A 161 0.39 8.33 1.59
N ILE A 162 -0.64 9.15 1.41
CA ILE A 162 -0.64 10.30 0.50
C ILE A 162 -0.67 11.57 1.35
N SER A 163 0.40 12.36 1.24
CA SER A 163 0.66 13.54 2.07
C SER A 163 0.46 14.87 1.33
N ASP A 164 -0.02 14.85 0.09
CA ASP A 164 -0.46 16.04 -0.63
C ASP A 164 -1.52 16.80 0.18
N GLN A 165 -1.42 18.14 0.27
CA GLN A 165 -2.28 18.94 1.14
C GLN A 165 -3.78 18.73 0.82
N GLU A 166 -4.13 18.68 -0.46
CA GLU A 166 -5.51 18.39 -0.89
C GLU A 166 -5.99 17.02 -0.40
N ALA A 167 -5.16 15.97 -0.53
CA ALA A 167 -5.48 14.62 -0.06
C ALA A 167 -5.66 14.58 1.47
N VAL A 168 -4.80 15.34 2.18
CA VAL A 168 -4.85 15.47 3.64
C VAL A 168 -6.15 16.12 4.13
N ASP A 169 -6.68 17.06 3.35
CA ASP A 169 -7.88 17.84 3.67
C ASP A 169 -9.20 17.18 3.22
N LEU A 170 -9.17 16.08 2.45
CA LEU A 170 -10.38 15.41 1.96
C LEU A 170 -11.34 15.01 3.08
N THR A 171 -12.62 15.35 2.92
CA THR A 171 -13.72 14.88 3.80
C THR A 171 -13.96 13.39 3.66
N ASP A 172 -14.67 12.79 4.63
CA ASP A 172 -15.05 11.37 4.55
C ASP A 172 -15.83 11.06 3.26
N ASP A 173 -16.69 11.96 2.80
CA ASP A 173 -17.47 11.73 1.57
C ASP A 173 -16.62 11.83 0.31
N GLN A 174 -15.65 12.76 0.28
CA GLN A 174 -14.68 12.84 -0.82
C GLN A 174 -13.76 11.60 -0.82
N ARG A 175 -13.33 11.12 0.35
CA ARG A 175 -12.55 9.87 0.48
C ARG A 175 -13.32 8.68 -0.04
N LYS A 176 -14.59 8.52 0.38
CA LYS A 176 -15.47 7.47 -0.14
C LYS A 176 -15.59 7.54 -1.67
N ALA A 177 -15.73 8.73 -2.25
CA ALA A 177 -15.80 8.89 -3.69
C ALA A 177 -14.52 8.41 -4.40
N ILE A 178 -13.33 8.79 -3.91
CA ILE A 178 -12.05 8.34 -4.46
C ILE A 178 -11.88 6.83 -4.30
N VAL A 179 -12.15 6.30 -3.11
CA VAL A 179 -12.03 4.87 -2.81
C VAL A 179 -12.97 4.06 -3.68
N ASN A 180 -14.23 4.48 -3.83
CA ASN A 180 -15.19 3.81 -4.70
C ASN A 180 -14.78 3.88 -6.17
N TYR A 181 -14.16 4.98 -6.61
CA TYR A 181 -13.64 5.12 -7.98
C TYR A 181 -12.47 4.15 -8.25
N LEU A 182 -11.59 3.95 -7.27
CA LEU A 182 -10.43 3.05 -7.38
C LEU A 182 -10.76 1.59 -7.03
N THR A 183 -11.88 1.31 -6.37
CA THR A 183 -12.27 -0.07 -6.00
C THR A 183 -13.01 -0.72 -7.16
N VAL A 184 -12.28 -1.52 -7.94
CA VAL A 184 -12.84 -2.26 -9.08
C VAL A 184 -13.12 -3.71 -8.71
N VAL A 185 -12.19 -4.37 -8.02
CA VAL A 185 -12.31 -5.76 -7.60
C VAL A 185 -12.57 -5.84 -6.11
N ALA A 186 -13.64 -6.54 -5.71
CA ALA A 186 -13.99 -6.72 -4.31
C ALA A 186 -13.00 -7.67 -3.59
N THR A 187 -12.75 -7.41 -2.31
CA THR A 187 -12.04 -8.33 -1.41
C THR A 187 -12.88 -9.61 -1.20
N SER A 188 -12.20 -10.73 -0.97
CA SER A 188 -12.63 -12.13 -1.20
C SER A 188 -13.93 -12.64 -0.53
N LYS A 189 -14.71 -11.82 0.19
CA LYS A 189 -16.01 -12.23 0.75
C LYS A 189 -17.18 -12.17 -0.25
N GLU A 190 -17.03 -11.45 -1.37
CA GLU A 190 -18.07 -11.32 -2.41
C GLU A 190 -17.55 -11.61 -3.83
N ALA A 191 -16.30 -12.08 -3.95
CA ALA A 191 -15.54 -12.21 -5.19
C ALA A 191 -16.01 -13.31 -6.16
N SER A 192 -17.22 -13.85 -5.98
CA SER A 192 -17.82 -14.86 -6.86
C SER A 192 -18.73 -14.29 -7.95
N LYS A 193 -18.90 -12.96 -8.02
CA LYS A 193 -19.71 -12.32 -9.06
C LYS A 193 -18.84 -11.95 -10.26
N HIS A 194 -19.35 -12.22 -11.46
CA HIS A 194 -18.80 -11.67 -12.70
C HIS A 194 -18.55 -10.19 -12.53
N LEU A 195 -17.30 -9.78 -12.72
CA LEU A 195 -16.94 -8.38 -12.76
C LEU A 195 -17.59 -7.78 -14.02
N ASN A 196 -18.49 -6.80 -13.86
CA ASN A 196 -19.02 -6.03 -14.96
C ASN A 196 -18.59 -4.57 -14.80
N VAL A 197 -17.37 -4.28 -15.26
CA VAL A 197 -16.77 -2.93 -15.15
C VAL A 197 -17.25 -1.95 -16.22
N ARG A 198 -17.98 -2.42 -17.24
CA ARG A 198 -18.37 -1.58 -18.37
C ARG A 198 -19.64 -0.80 -18.06
N SER A 199 -19.60 0.49 -18.41
CA SER A 199 -20.79 1.33 -18.46
C SER A 199 -21.14 1.60 -19.92
N ASN A 200 -22.37 1.32 -20.33
CA ASN A 200 -22.83 1.48 -21.72
C ASN A 200 -21.96 0.77 -22.77
N GLY A 201 -21.35 -0.37 -22.40
CA GLY A 201 -20.50 -1.16 -23.31
C GLY A 201 -19.05 -0.68 -23.43
N ALA A 202 -18.64 0.38 -22.74
CA ALA A 202 -17.27 0.89 -22.75
C ALA A 202 -16.56 0.68 -21.40
N LEU A 203 -15.26 0.41 -21.44
CA LEU A 203 -14.39 0.40 -20.27
C LEU A 203 -14.17 1.85 -19.78
N PRO A 204 -14.30 2.12 -18.47
CA PRO A 204 -13.89 3.40 -17.88
C PRO A 204 -12.44 3.73 -18.20
N SER A 205 -12.11 5.02 -18.33
CA SER A 205 -10.76 5.50 -18.68
C SER A 205 -9.66 4.95 -17.77
N LEU A 206 -9.94 4.85 -16.47
CA LEU A 206 -9.06 4.24 -15.48
C LEU A 206 -8.61 2.83 -15.90
N LEU A 207 -9.55 2.02 -16.38
CA LEU A 207 -9.31 0.63 -16.74
C LEU A 207 -8.79 0.48 -18.16
N SER A 208 -9.28 1.26 -19.12
CA SER A 208 -8.77 1.22 -20.49
C SER A 208 -7.30 1.62 -20.55
N ASN A 209 -6.88 2.60 -19.75
CA ASN A 209 -5.49 3.03 -19.68
C ASN A 209 -4.57 2.01 -18.99
N ALA A 210 -5.10 1.20 -18.07
CA ALA A 210 -4.34 0.18 -17.34
C ALA A 210 -4.32 -1.18 -18.06
N LEU A 211 -5.24 -1.44 -19.00
CA LEU A 211 -5.48 -2.78 -19.55
C LEU A 211 -4.24 -3.42 -20.19
N LEU A 212 -3.40 -2.64 -20.86
CA LEU A 212 -2.16 -3.16 -21.47
C LEU A 212 -1.16 -3.62 -20.40
N ASP A 213 -0.98 -2.82 -19.35
CA ASP A 213 -0.10 -3.15 -18.22
C ASP A 213 -0.65 -4.37 -17.46
N LEU A 214 -1.95 -4.38 -17.20
CA LEU A 214 -2.65 -5.52 -16.58
C LEU A 214 -2.51 -6.80 -17.41
N GLY A 215 -2.59 -6.72 -18.74
CA GLY A 215 -2.38 -7.87 -19.62
C GLY A 215 -0.95 -8.43 -19.55
N THR A 216 0.05 -7.55 -19.45
CA THR A 216 1.46 -7.96 -19.27
C THR A 216 1.70 -8.60 -17.91
N ILE A 217 1.08 -8.05 -16.86
CA ILE A 217 1.10 -8.64 -15.51
C ILE A 217 0.39 -9.98 -15.51
N PHE A 218 -0.75 -10.11 -16.20
CA PHE A 218 -1.53 -11.35 -16.27
C PHE A 218 -0.71 -12.49 -16.87
N ASP A 219 -0.03 -12.24 -17.99
CA ASP A 219 0.84 -13.23 -18.64
C ASP A 219 1.99 -13.68 -17.72
N SER A 220 2.71 -12.72 -17.13
CA SER A 220 3.88 -13.03 -16.29
C SER A 220 3.51 -13.65 -14.93
N LEU A 221 2.52 -13.08 -14.24
CA LEU A 221 2.16 -13.47 -12.89
C LEU A 221 1.16 -14.63 -12.86
N ILE A 222 0.04 -14.52 -13.58
CA ILE A 222 -1.07 -15.49 -13.47
C ILE A 222 -0.77 -16.74 -14.29
N LEU A 223 -0.32 -16.57 -15.53
CA LEU A 223 -0.14 -17.68 -16.47
C LEU A 223 1.19 -18.40 -16.32
N LYS A 224 2.29 -17.66 -16.08
CA LYS A 224 3.65 -18.21 -16.03
C LYS A 224 4.11 -18.51 -14.60
N ASP A 225 4.09 -17.51 -13.72
CA ASP A 225 4.60 -17.72 -12.35
C ASP A 225 3.65 -18.55 -11.49
N GLN A 226 2.38 -18.16 -11.35
CA GLN A 226 1.43 -18.90 -10.51
C GLN A 226 0.91 -20.18 -11.19
N ASP A 227 0.97 -20.27 -12.52
CA ASP A 227 0.36 -21.34 -13.33
C ASP A 227 -1.05 -21.70 -12.85
N LEU A 228 -1.86 -20.66 -12.60
CA LEU A 228 -3.07 -20.76 -11.80
C LEU A 228 -4.12 -21.72 -12.38
N PHE A 229 -4.31 -21.73 -13.69
CA PHE A 229 -5.31 -22.52 -14.40
C PHE A 229 -4.83 -23.94 -14.75
N ALA A 230 -3.66 -24.39 -14.26
CA ALA A 230 -3.21 -25.77 -14.50
C ALA A 230 -4.20 -26.79 -13.91
N GLY A 231 -4.64 -26.57 -12.67
CA GLY A 231 -5.54 -27.48 -11.94
C GLY A 231 -7.01 -27.39 -12.35
N GLU A 232 -7.73 -28.50 -12.19
CA GLU A 232 -9.13 -28.66 -12.58
C GLU A 232 -10.08 -27.61 -12.01
N GLN A 233 -10.04 -27.43 -10.69
CA GLN A 233 -10.89 -26.46 -10.00
C GLN A 233 -10.69 -25.03 -10.54
N ALA A 234 -9.45 -24.67 -10.89
CA ALA A 234 -9.12 -23.32 -11.34
C ALA A 234 -9.54 -23.07 -12.79
N TRP A 235 -9.35 -24.03 -13.71
CA TRP A 235 -9.84 -23.84 -15.08
C TRP A 235 -11.36 -23.95 -15.18
N LEU A 236 -12.02 -24.73 -14.31
CA LEU A 236 -13.49 -24.71 -14.19
C LEU A 236 -13.99 -23.32 -13.76
N ALA A 237 -13.34 -22.70 -12.77
CA ALA A 237 -13.65 -21.33 -12.37
C ALA A 237 -13.39 -20.32 -13.52
N LEU A 238 -12.36 -20.54 -14.34
CA LEU A 238 -12.12 -19.72 -15.54
C LEU A 238 -13.24 -19.87 -16.58
N LEU A 239 -13.74 -21.09 -16.82
CA LEU A 239 -14.85 -21.33 -17.76
C LEU A 239 -16.11 -20.59 -17.34
N GLU A 240 -16.39 -20.53 -16.03
CA GLU A 240 -17.53 -19.77 -15.50
C GLU A 240 -17.45 -18.28 -15.83
N LEU A 241 -16.26 -17.72 -16.03
CA LEU A 241 -16.09 -16.32 -16.42
C LEU A 241 -16.27 -16.06 -17.92
N LEU A 242 -16.31 -17.11 -18.74
CA LEU A 242 -16.44 -17.02 -20.21
C LEU A 242 -17.89 -17.16 -20.68
N PRO A 243 -18.23 -16.66 -21.88
CA PRO A 243 -19.54 -16.88 -22.50
C PRO A 243 -19.87 -18.37 -22.64
N GLN A 244 -21.14 -18.73 -22.40
CA GLN A 244 -21.61 -20.12 -22.42
C GLN A 244 -21.31 -20.84 -23.73
N SER A 245 -21.32 -20.12 -24.87
CA SER A 245 -21.02 -20.66 -26.20
C SER A 245 -19.59 -21.22 -26.32
N MET A 246 -18.65 -20.79 -25.49
CA MET A 246 -17.26 -21.21 -25.53
C MET A 246 -16.97 -22.38 -24.58
N ARG A 247 -17.74 -22.52 -23.50
CA ARG A 247 -17.42 -23.38 -22.36
C ARG A 247 -17.25 -24.84 -22.75
N GLY A 248 -18.24 -25.43 -23.42
CA GLY A 248 -18.19 -26.85 -23.78
C GLY A 248 -17.03 -27.22 -24.72
N THR A 249 -16.63 -26.31 -25.60
CA THR A 249 -15.47 -26.52 -26.50
C THR A 249 -14.16 -26.55 -25.71
N LEU A 250 -14.00 -25.60 -24.78
CA LEU A 250 -12.79 -25.49 -23.96
C LEU A 250 -12.72 -26.61 -22.91
N GLU A 251 -13.84 -26.93 -22.28
CA GLU A 251 -13.97 -28.03 -21.31
C GLU A 251 -13.55 -29.37 -21.93
N ALA A 252 -14.11 -29.73 -23.09
CA ALA A 252 -13.72 -30.96 -23.79
C ALA A 252 -12.21 -31.00 -24.12
N LYS A 253 -11.63 -29.84 -24.46
CA LYS A 253 -10.20 -29.70 -24.79
C LYS A 253 -9.29 -29.80 -23.56
N TRP A 254 -9.76 -29.43 -22.38
CA TRP A 254 -8.97 -29.43 -21.14
C TRP A 254 -9.19 -30.69 -20.31
N SER A 255 -10.33 -31.37 -20.45
CA SER A 255 -10.60 -32.67 -19.82
C SER A 255 -9.84 -33.83 -20.48
N SER A 256 -9.29 -33.64 -21.69
CA SER A 256 -8.59 -34.68 -22.45
C SER A 256 -7.07 -34.76 -22.19
N GLY A 257 -6.50 -33.85 -21.39
CA GLY A 257 -5.09 -33.90 -21.02
C GLY A 257 -4.61 -32.69 -20.22
N GLU A 258 -3.47 -32.84 -19.55
CA GLU A 258 -2.87 -31.75 -18.77
C GLU A 258 -2.35 -30.63 -19.67
N LYS A 259 -2.67 -29.39 -19.28
CA LYS A 259 -2.15 -28.17 -19.91
C LYS A 259 -1.83 -27.13 -18.85
N ASN A 260 -0.72 -26.43 -19.03
CA ASN A 260 -0.43 -25.24 -18.24
C ASN A 260 -1.39 -24.09 -18.61
N SER A 261 -1.39 -23.07 -17.77
CA SER A 261 -2.27 -21.91 -17.86
C SER A 261 -2.07 -21.12 -19.14
N SER A 262 -0.82 -20.98 -19.59
CA SER A 262 -0.50 -20.27 -20.83
C SER A 262 -1.16 -20.93 -22.05
N ALA A 263 -1.05 -22.25 -22.17
CA ALA A 263 -1.68 -23.01 -23.26
C ALA A 263 -3.22 -22.97 -23.20
N LYS A 264 -3.80 -23.03 -21.99
CA LYS A 264 -5.26 -22.84 -21.82
C LYS A 264 -5.69 -21.43 -22.24
N TRP A 265 -4.92 -20.41 -21.91
CA TRP A 265 -5.20 -19.03 -22.32
C TRP A 265 -5.05 -18.81 -23.83
N ASP A 266 -4.08 -19.49 -24.48
CA ASP A 266 -3.98 -19.50 -25.94
C ASP A 266 -5.19 -20.15 -26.60
N ASP A 267 -5.73 -21.23 -26.01
CA ASP A 267 -6.98 -21.84 -26.47
C ASP A 267 -8.15 -20.84 -26.39
N VAL A 268 -8.27 -20.09 -25.29
CA VAL A 268 -9.29 -19.03 -25.12
C VAL A 268 -9.15 -17.99 -26.22
N LYS A 269 -7.95 -17.43 -26.43
CA LYS A 269 -7.68 -16.44 -27.50
C LYS A 269 -8.01 -16.99 -28.88
N GLY A 270 -7.70 -18.27 -29.14
CA GLY A 270 -8.00 -18.94 -30.40
C GLY A 270 -9.50 -19.01 -30.68
N VAL A 271 -10.30 -19.41 -29.69
CA VAL A 271 -11.77 -19.43 -29.81
C VAL A 271 -12.32 -18.03 -30.06
N ILE A 272 -11.86 -17.02 -29.30
CA ILE A 272 -12.28 -15.62 -29.49
C ILE A 272 -11.97 -15.15 -30.90
N ASN A 273 -10.75 -15.36 -31.39
CA ASN A 273 -10.36 -14.96 -32.74
C ASN A 273 -11.20 -15.64 -33.84
N GLY A 274 -11.60 -16.90 -33.63
CA GLY A 274 -12.50 -17.61 -34.54
C GLY A 274 -13.91 -16.99 -34.64
N LEU A 275 -14.38 -16.31 -33.59
CA LEU A 275 -15.68 -15.62 -33.60
C LEU A 275 -15.68 -14.35 -34.45
N LYS A 276 -14.51 -13.76 -34.71
CA LYS A 276 -14.38 -12.48 -35.44
C LYS A 276 -15.02 -12.53 -36.83
N SER A 277 -14.87 -13.66 -37.53
CA SER A 277 -15.48 -13.87 -38.85
C SER A 277 -16.91 -14.41 -38.80
N GLN A 278 -17.37 -14.91 -37.65
CA GLN A 278 -18.68 -15.56 -37.50
C GLN A 278 -19.75 -14.59 -37.00
N SER A 279 -19.45 -13.82 -35.95
CA SER A 279 -20.39 -12.89 -35.34
C SER A 279 -19.64 -11.77 -34.60
N PRO A 280 -19.69 -10.52 -35.09
CA PRO A 280 -19.09 -9.37 -34.41
C PRO A 280 -19.61 -9.18 -32.98
N ALA A 281 -20.90 -9.45 -32.74
CA ALA A 281 -21.49 -9.34 -31.41
C ALA A 281 -20.93 -10.40 -30.44
N ALA A 282 -20.79 -11.65 -30.89
CA ALA A 282 -20.21 -12.73 -30.07
C ALA A 282 -18.71 -12.48 -29.81
N PHE A 283 -17.98 -11.98 -30.82
CA PHE A 283 -16.59 -11.58 -30.68
C PHE A 283 -16.42 -10.48 -29.62
N ASN A 284 -17.18 -9.40 -29.70
CA ASN A 284 -17.10 -8.29 -28.74
C ASN A 284 -17.47 -8.74 -27.32
N THR A 285 -18.48 -9.60 -27.17
CA THR A 285 -18.87 -10.16 -25.88
C THR A 285 -17.75 -11.02 -25.27
N ALA A 286 -17.11 -11.86 -26.09
CA ALA A 286 -16.02 -12.72 -25.62
C ALA A 286 -14.73 -11.93 -25.33
N LEU A 287 -14.43 -10.92 -26.14
CA LEU A 287 -13.32 -9.99 -25.89
C LEU A 287 -13.53 -9.23 -24.58
N ALA A 288 -14.75 -8.75 -24.34
CA ALA A 288 -15.12 -8.08 -23.09
C ALA A 288 -14.91 -8.99 -21.87
N ALA A 289 -15.34 -10.25 -21.94
CA ALA A 289 -15.12 -11.23 -20.88
C ALA A 289 -13.62 -11.50 -20.65
N MET A 290 -12.81 -11.58 -21.72
CA MET A 290 -11.36 -11.76 -21.60
C MET A 290 -10.69 -10.58 -20.87
N GLU A 291 -11.09 -9.35 -21.19
CA GLU A 291 -10.61 -8.15 -20.50
C GLU A 291 -11.02 -8.13 -19.02
N ASP A 292 -12.27 -8.53 -18.71
CA ASP A 292 -12.76 -8.60 -17.32
C ASP A 292 -12.01 -9.64 -16.50
N ILE A 293 -11.64 -10.77 -17.11
CA ILE A 293 -10.77 -11.79 -16.51
C ILE A 293 -9.40 -11.19 -16.21
N VAL A 294 -8.76 -10.52 -17.18
CA VAL A 294 -7.45 -9.88 -16.95
C VAL A 294 -7.52 -8.93 -15.76
N ILE A 295 -8.52 -8.04 -15.72
CA ILE A 295 -8.72 -7.09 -14.62
C ILE A 295 -8.96 -7.81 -13.29
N SER A 296 -9.85 -8.81 -13.24
CA SER A 296 -10.22 -9.51 -12.00
C SER A 296 -9.04 -10.20 -11.30
N TYR A 297 -8.06 -10.67 -12.07
CA TYR A 297 -6.90 -11.40 -11.57
C TYR A 297 -5.67 -10.52 -11.32
N THR A 298 -5.64 -9.28 -11.81
CA THR A 298 -4.44 -8.42 -11.72
C THR A 298 -4.68 -7.04 -11.11
N TYR A 299 -5.93 -6.58 -11.04
CA TYR A 299 -6.24 -5.29 -10.46
C TYR A 299 -6.09 -5.30 -8.91
N PRO A 300 -5.68 -4.18 -8.30
CA PRO A 300 -5.60 -4.03 -6.84
C PRO A 300 -6.88 -4.44 -6.08
N ARG A 301 -6.72 -5.15 -4.97
CA ARG A 301 -7.78 -5.45 -4.00
C ARG A 301 -7.55 -4.57 -2.77
N LEU A 302 -8.42 -3.59 -2.58
CA LEU A 302 -8.27 -2.55 -1.56
C LEU A 302 -9.08 -2.89 -0.31
N ASP A 303 -8.48 -2.77 0.88
CA ASP A 303 -9.28 -2.63 2.10
C ASP A 303 -9.88 -1.21 2.14
N ALA A 304 -11.07 -1.10 1.57
CA ALA A 304 -11.76 0.16 1.39
C ALA A 304 -12.08 0.86 2.72
N GLU A 305 -12.32 0.12 3.80
CA GLU A 305 -12.74 0.70 5.09
C GLU A 305 -11.61 1.50 5.76
N VAL A 306 -10.35 1.10 5.54
CA VAL A 306 -9.15 1.82 6.02
C VAL A 306 -9.06 3.23 5.41
N SER A 307 -9.65 3.40 4.23
CA SER A 307 -9.48 4.58 3.37
C SER A 307 -10.64 5.59 3.49
N LYS A 308 -11.85 5.13 3.81
CA LYS A 308 -13.10 5.93 3.78
C LYS A 308 -13.22 7.00 4.87
N HIS A 309 -12.64 6.76 6.05
CA HIS A 309 -12.86 7.63 7.22
C HIS A 309 -11.58 8.29 7.71
N ARG A 310 -11.65 9.57 8.10
CA ARG A 310 -10.53 10.29 8.69
C ARG A 310 -10.15 9.78 10.08
N ASN A 311 -11.04 9.15 10.83
CA ASN A 311 -10.74 8.68 12.19
C ASN A 311 -10.02 7.31 12.25
N HIS A 312 -9.77 6.70 11.09
CA HIS A 312 -9.08 5.42 11.00
C HIS A 312 -7.60 5.59 11.36
N LEU A 313 -7.04 4.60 12.07
CA LEU A 313 -5.62 4.55 12.42
C LEU A 313 -4.92 3.48 11.61
N LEU A 314 -3.73 3.78 11.12
CA LEU A 314 -2.93 2.82 10.36
C LEU A 314 -1.53 2.72 10.96
N LYS A 315 -1.00 1.50 10.99
CA LYS A 315 0.31 1.18 11.58
C LYS A 315 1.41 2.07 11.03
N ALA A 316 2.20 2.63 11.93
CA ALA A 316 3.23 3.59 11.57
C ALA A 316 4.37 2.96 10.75
N PRO A 317 4.97 3.70 9.81
CA PRO A 317 6.23 3.32 9.20
C PRO A 317 7.30 3.08 10.27
N PHE A 318 8.23 2.17 9.98
CA PHE A 318 9.30 1.73 10.87
C PHE A 318 8.86 1.05 12.18
N CYS A 319 7.58 0.74 12.37
CA CYS A 319 7.17 -0.23 13.40
C CYS A 319 7.81 -1.59 13.16
N VAL A 320 8.00 -2.36 14.23
CA VAL A 320 8.42 -3.77 14.15
C VAL A 320 7.16 -4.62 14.14
N HIS A 321 7.04 -5.52 13.17
CA HIS A 321 5.91 -6.44 13.15
C HIS A 321 6.12 -7.57 14.18
N PRO A 322 5.21 -7.76 15.15
CA PRO A 322 5.47 -8.64 16.31
C PRO A 322 5.63 -10.11 15.93
N GLY A 323 4.94 -10.58 14.89
CA GLY A 323 5.00 -11.98 14.44
C GLY A 323 6.19 -12.32 13.54
N THR A 324 6.89 -11.33 12.98
CA THR A 324 7.99 -11.56 12.01
C THR A 324 9.31 -10.91 12.45
N GLY A 325 9.26 -9.95 13.38
CA GLY A 325 10.40 -9.12 13.76
C GLY A 325 10.86 -8.15 12.68
N ARG A 326 10.24 -8.14 11.49
CA ARG A 326 10.61 -7.25 10.38
C ARG A 326 10.16 -5.82 10.62
N VAL A 327 10.97 -4.88 10.16
CA VAL A 327 10.64 -3.44 10.20
C VAL A 327 9.71 -3.07 9.04
N CYS A 328 8.72 -2.22 9.30
CA CYS A 328 7.79 -1.69 8.30
C CYS A 328 8.47 -0.60 7.46
N VAL A 329 9.28 -1.00 6.48
CA VAL A 329 10.13 -0.08 5.71
C VAL A 329 9.42 0.53 4.50
N PRO A 330 9.77 1.78 4.09
CA PRO A 330 9.39 2.32 2.80
C PRO A 330 9.81 1.43 1.62
N VAL A 331 9.03 1.48 0.54
CA VAL A 331 9.26 0.73 -0.71
C VAL A 331 9.23 1.71 -1.87
N ASP A 332 10.23 1.65 -2.76
CA ASP A 332 10.22 2.44 -3.99
C ASP A 332 9.25 1.80 -5.00
N PRO A 333 8.21 2.50 -5.46
CA PRO A 333 7.27 1.96 -6.44
C PRO A 333 7.93 1.59 -7.78
N SER A 334 9.06 2.23 -8.14
CA SER A 334 9.80 1.90 -9.36
C SER A 334 10.63 0.62 -9.26
N GLU A 335 10.94 0.18 -8.04
CA GLU A 335 11.72 -1.05 -7.77
C GLU A 335 10.87 -2.13 -7.08
N VAL A 336 9.53 -1.98 -7.07
CA VAL A 336 8.63 -2.85 -6.29
C VAL A 336 8.69 -4.32 -6.70
N ASP A 337 8.98 -4.62 -7.98
CA ASP A 337 9.17 -6.00 -8.45
C ASP A 337 10.44 -6.63 -7.85
N MET A 338 11.44 -5.82 -7.51
CA MET A 338 12.72 -6.26 -6.94
C MET A 338 12.67 -6.35 -5.42
N PHE A 339 11.71 -5.70 -4.76
CA PHE A 339 11.50 -5.80 -3.32
C PHE A 339 11.26 -7.24 -2.86
N ASP A 340 12.11 -7.75 -1.97
CA ASP A 340 11.95 -9.07 -1.34
C ASP A 340 11.54 -8.91 0.13
N PRO A 341 10.28 -9.22 0.50
CA PRO A 341 9.83 -9.15 1.89
C PRO A 341 10.66 -10.01 2.85
N ALA A 342 11.30 -11.09 2.37
CA ALA A 342 12.12 -11.96 3.19
C ALA A 342 13.46 -11.30 3.59
N ALA A 343 13.99 -10.42 2.74
CA ALA A 343 15.26 -9.71 2.92
C ALA A 343 15.14 -8.43 3.78
N VAL A 344 13.91 -8.01 4.12
CA VAL A 344 13.68 -6.83 4.96
C VAL A 344 14.32 -7.03 6.34
N PRO A 345 15.09 -6.04 6.85
CA PRO A 345 15.76 -6.15 8.13
C PRO A 345 14.79 -6.47 9.28
N THR A 346 15.21 -7.41 10.11
CA THR A 346 14.56 -7.71 11.39
C THR A 346 15.21 -6.94 12.52
N ILE A 347 14.45 -6.68 13.58
CA ILE A 347 14.98 -6.08 14.81
C ILE A 347 16.20 -6.86 15.35
N GLY A 348 16.20 -8.20 15.26
CA GLY A 348 17.33 -9.02 15.71
C GLY A 348 18.60 -8.75 14.91
N GLN A 349 18.49 -8.70 13.58
CA GLN A 349 19.63 -8.37 12.70
C GLN A 349 20.16 -6.96 12.97
N LEU A 350 19.27 -5.98 13.09
CA LEU A 350 19.69 -4.58 13.31
C LEU A 350 20.42 -4.40 14.65
N LEU A 351 20.00 -5.11 15.70
CA LEU A 351 20.69 -5.07 16.99
C LEU A 351 22.05 -5.75 16.92
N GLN A 352 22.16 -6.87 16.21
CA GLN A 352 23.44 -7.56 15.99
C GLN A 352 24.44 -6.70 15.20
N GLU A 353 23.97 -5.98 14.18
CA GLU A 353 24.79 -5.02 13.43
C GLU A 353 25.34 -3.92 14.35
N LEU A 354 24.51 -3.38 15.26
CA LEU A 354 24.96 -2.39 16.24
C LEU A 354 25.99 -2.93 17.23
N ASP A 355 25.82 -4.15 17.73
CA ASP A 355 26.78 -4.74 18.66
C ASP A 355 28.13 -5.03 17.98
N THR A 356 28.11 -5.49 16.73
CA THR A 356 29.33 -5.71 15.92
C THR A 356 30.14 -4.42 15.75
N ILE A 357 29.46 -3.29 15.52
CA ILE A 357 30.12 -1.98 15.41
C ILE A 357 30.77 -1.57 16.74
N ARG A 358 30.15 -1.90 17.88
CA ARG A 358 30.68 -1.56 19.20
C ARG A 358 31.94 -2.35 19.51
N GLU A 359 31.97 -3.64 19.17
CA GLU A 359 33.14 -4.51 19.39
C GLU A 359 34.38 -4.05 18.60
N GLY A 360 34.17 -3.41 17.44
CA GLY A 360 35.24 -2.82 16.62
C GLY A 360 35.67 -1.40 17.00
N SER A 361 35.00 -0.75 17.96
CA SER A 361 35.30 0.63 18.37
C SER A 361 35.90 0.71 19.78
N SER A 362 37.04 1.37 19.91
CA SER A 362 37.70 1.65 21.20
C SER A 362 37.14 2.87 21.96
N GLU A 363 36.03 3.46 21.48
CA GLU A 363 35.36 4.61 22.08
C GLU A 363 34.30 4.17 23.11
N LEU A 364 34.12 4.98 24.16
CA LEU A 364 33.07 4.76 25.17
C LEU A 364 31.68 4.75 24.52
N PRO A 365 30.71 3.96 25.02
CA PRO A 365 29.39 3.85 24.41
C PRO A 365 28.66 5.20 24.46
N GLN A 366 28.66 5.94 23.36
CA GLN A 366 27.74 7.07 23.18
C GLN A 366 26.51 6.57 22.41
N GLU A 367 25.35 6.61 23.06
CA GLU A 367 24.08 6.38 22.37
C GLU A 367 23.86 7.55 21.40
N HIS A 368 23.97 7.30 20.09
CA HIS A 368 23.67 8.32 19.09
C HIS A 368 22.20 8.22 18.66
N HIS A 369 21.58 9.37 18.44
CA HIS A 369 20.18 9.44 18.01
C HIS A 369 19.92 8.88 16.60
N ASN A 370 20.98 8.55 15.85
CA ASN A 370 20.92 8.10 14.47
C ASN A 370 21.70 6.77 14.25
N ASP A 371 21.72 5.88 15.24
CA ASP A 371 22.48 4.62 15.10
C ASP A 371 22.00 3.75 13.92
N TRP A 372 20.78 3.97 13.44
CA TRP A 372 20.27 3.38 12.19
C TRP A 372 21.12 3.72 10.95
N GLU A 373 21.90 4.80 10.95
CA GLU A 373 22.80 5.15 9.84
C GLU A 373 23.89 4.09 9.61
N LYS A 374 24.18 3.29 10.64
CA LYS A 374 25.20 2.25 10.61
C LYS A 374 24.62 0.85 10.41
N THR A 375 23.32 0.74 10.15
CA THR A 375 22.63 -0.55 10.01
C THR A 375 22.04 -0.69 8.61
N SER A 376 21.57 -1.90 8.29
CA SER A 376 20.81 -2.21 7.09
C SER A 376 19.47 -1.45 7.00
N LEU A 377 19.08 -0.69 8.04
CA LEU A 377 17.92 0.20 8.00
C LEU A 377 18.18 1.50 7.24
N LYS A 378 19.44 1.94 7.11
CA LYS A 378 19.82 3.23 6.51
C LYS A 378 19.15 3.52 5.16
N PRO A 379 19.18 2.63 4.14
CA PRO A 379 18.61 2.93 2.83
C PRO A 379 17.13 3.29 2.88
N TYR A 380 16.40 2.68 3.82
CA TYR A 380 14.97 2.90 4.00
C TYR A 380 14.68 4.24 4.70
N VAL A 381 15.51 4.64 5.66
CA VAL A 381 15.39 5.96 6.30
C VAL A 381 15.77 7.06 5.31
N ASP A 382 16.82 6.86 4.50
CA ASP A 382 17.19 7.80 3.43
C ASP A 382 16.03 8.02 2.43
N MET A 383 15.26 6.97 2.13
CA MET A 383 14.06 7.07 1.29
C MET A 383 12.98 7.95 1.93
N LEU A 384 12.72 7.79 3.24
CA LEU A 384 11.80 8.65 3.98
C LEU A 384 12.30 10.09 4.04
N ASP A 385 13.59 10.31 4.30
CA ASP A 385 14.18 11.65 4.36
C ASP A 385 14.06 12.37 3.01
N LYS A 386 14.32 11.68 1.90
CA LYS A 386 14.09 12.22 0.54
C LYS A 386 12.63 12.58 0.30
N HIS A 387 11.69 11.79 0.81
CA HIS A 387 10.26 12.10 0.75
C HIS A 387 9.91 13.34 1.59
N CYS A 388 10.42 13.42 2.82
CA CYS A 388 10.22 14.57 3.72
C CYS A 388 10.74 15.88 3.14
N LEU A 389 11.90 15.85 2.48
CA LEU A 389 12.49 17.04 1.87
C LEU A 389 11.55 17.68 0.83
N ARG A 390 10.88 16.85 0.01
CA ARG A 390 9.90 17.33 -0.98
C ARG A 390 8.67 17.97 -0.32
N LEU A 391 8.14 17.36 0.74
CA LEU A 391 7.03 17.92 1.50
C LEU A 391 7.38 19.27 2.14
N VAL A 392 8.57 19.36 2.75
CA VAL A 392 9.05 20.60 3.39
C VAL A 392 9.26 21.70 2.35
N GLU A 393 9.79 21.37 1.17
CA GLU A 393 9.95 22.31 0.06
C GLU A 393 8.60 22.85 -0.41
N GLU A 394 7.61 21.97 -0.62
CA GLU A 394 6.26 22.39 -1.02
C GLU A 394 5.58 23.26 0.05
N ALA A 395 5.65 22.87 1.33
CA ALA A 395 5.11 23.65 2.42
C ALA A 395 5.75 25.06 2.50
N ARG A 396 7.07 25.16 2.22
CA ARG A 396 7.76 26.45 2.11
C ARG A 396 7.27 27.28 0.93
N HIS A 397 7.01 26.66 -0.23
CA HIS A 397 6.47 27.35 -1.40
C HIS A 397 5.06 27.88 -1.16
N ALA A 398 4.18 27.07 -0.58
CA ALA A 398 2.81 27.47 -0.24
C ALA A 398 2.77 28.69 0.70
N ARG A 399 3.64 28.73 1.73
CA ARG A 399 3.74 29.88 2.65
C ARG A 399 4.25 31.17 2.00
N ARG A 400 5.07 31.06 0.94
CA ARG A 400 5.64 32.22 0.23
C ARG A 400 4.68 32.84 -0.80
N GLY A 401 3.46 32.30 -0.96
CA GLY A 401 2.47 32.82 -1.90
C GLY A 401 2.89 32.71 -3.37
N ALA A 402 3.89 31.87 -3.68
CA ALA A 402 4.24 31.60 -5.06
C ALA A 402 3.14 30.70 -5.65
N PRO A 403 2.41 31.11 -6.70
CA PRO A 403 1.48 30.21 -7.35
C PRO A 403 2.27 28.96 -7.77
N GLY A 404 1.80 27.79 -7.34
CA GLY A 404 2.39 26.51 -7.70
C GLY A 404 2.57 26.44 -9.22
N LYS A 405 3.65 25.78 -9.66
CA LYS A 405 4.04 25.64 -11.07
C LYS A 405 2.98 24.96 -11.99
N TYR A 406 1.77 24.72 -11.50
CA TYR A 406 0.64 24.18 -12.25
C TYR A 406 -0.16 25.23 -13.04
N LEU A 407 0.06 26.53 -12.84
CA LEU A 407 -0.63 27.59 -13.59
C LEU A 407 0.10 28.05 -14.87
N THR A 408 1.34 27.62 -15.12
CA THR A 408 2.14 28.10 -16.27
C THR A 408 1.92 27.29 -17.56
N VAL A 409 1.10 26.23 -17.52
CA VAL A 409 0.80 25.41 -18.72
C VAL A 409 -0.45 25.89 -19.46
N LEU A 410 -1.29 26.75 -18.85
CA LEU A 410 -2.54 27.21 -19.47
C LEU A 410 -2.47 28.62 -20.09
N PHE A 411 -1.52 29.46 -19.69
CA PHE A 411 -1.38 30.80 -20.25
C PHE A 411 0.06 31.03 -20.73
N GLY A 412 0.20 31.01 -22.05
CA GLY A 412 1.42 31.34 -22.77
C GLY A 412 1.97 32.72 -22.39
N ARG A 413 3.28 32.85 -22.59
CA ARG A 413 4.20 33.96 -22.26
C ARG A 413 3.57 35.37 -22.19
N PRO A 414 4.03 36.22 -21.25
CA PRO A 414 3.74 37.64 -21.30
C PRO A 414 4.48 38.29 -22.49
N TYR A 415 3.80 39.23 -23.15
CA TYR A 415 4.39 40.17 -24.12
C TYR A 415 5.31 41.16 -23.43
#